data_AF-A0A812VVG8-F1
#
_entry.id   AF-A0A812VVG8-F1
#
_cell.length_a   1.000
_cell.length_b   1.000
_cell.length_c   1.000
_cell.angle_alpha   90.00
_cell.angle_beta   90.00
_cell.angle_gamma   90.00
#
_symmetry.space_group_name_H-M   'P 1'
#
loop_
_entity.id
_entity.type
_entity.pdbx_description
1 polymer ?
#
loop_
_entity_poly.entity_id
_entity_poly.type
_entity_poly.pdbx_seq_one_letter_code
_entity_poly.pdbx_strand_id
1 'polypeptide(L)'
;MCGSLPLVGLAAAVGCIMAARSTVQRRYTGSYNMDPRIGAGEPTTMTEDEKAEWLEKKTAELEELMPMTDIEFEDMVSEQTWQWARHLLPFQNRRRHEIAEFKRRCILKQPELFKKLRLWHPLALKYPTVIRRFDNLGPSDIENRDLMIDVEMLANTEKIAGFTYRDFLEETAGNKFSKEAWVAPEVGDTVTGTIMYLGEDGAFVELDCGGVKSWAQLPTRLASLKPIASVSEVDLEVGAKIEAVVVEKDLTSLVLGDPTAVQYIVSLSNIELDAVWNKVERTMAGEEGYDPLWQVQVLQMANWGAQVMTEEGLIGMIPVRDLGDKAGDPGMVGANLTVSILSVTPENRENTNPQMVSDYAITFSYASVMKKVLAEKINEGDAALGASVLLFGSLATATDPAAVIVDRVDLQFGEFHAAA
;
A
#
# COMPACT_ATOMS: atom_id res chain seq x y z
N MET A 1 -12.13 -68.73 30.82
CA MET A 1 -12.07 -67.38 31.40
C MET A 1 -10.94 -66.63 30.71
N CYS A 2 -11.26 -65.87 29.66
CA CYS A 2 -10.43 -64.85 29.02
C CYS A 2 -11.41 -64.04 28.15
N GLY A 3 -11.84 -62.88 28.66
CA GLY A 3 -12.76 -61.99 27.97
C GLY A 3 -11.97 -61.00 27.11
N SER A 4 -12.21 -61.02 25.81
CA SER A 4 -11.74 -60.02 24.85
C SER A 4 -12.56 -58.73 24.99
N LEU A 5 -11.92 -57.62 25.33
CA LEU A 5 -12.48 -56.26 25.26
C LEU A 5 -12.51 -55.77 23.80
N PRO A 6 -13.57 -55.10 23.34
CA PRO A 6 -13.60 -54.51 22.02
C PRO A 6 -12.83 -53.18 22.01
N LEU A 7 -11.84 -53.12 21.13
CA LEU A 7 -10.97 -51.98 20.86
C LEU A 7 -11.70 -51.01 19.91
N VAL A 8 -12.77 -50.35 20.40
CA VAL A 8 -13.50 -49.32 19.67
C VAL A 8 -13.67 -48.12 20.59
N GLY A 9 -12.62 -47.33 20.74
CA GLY A 9 -12.65 -46.17 21.64
C GLY A 9 -11.43 -45.27 21.66
N LEU A 10 -10.45 -45.45 20.77
CA LEU A 10 -9.27 -44.58 20.71
C LEU A 10 -9.24 -43.65 19.48
N ALA A 11 -9.97 -43.98 18.41
CA ALA A 11 -9.95 -43.21 17.17
C ALA A 11 -10.75 -41.89 17.24
N ALA A 12 -11.83 -41.84 18.04
CA ALA A 12 -12.67 -40.65 18.15
C ALA A 12 -12.07 -39.55 19.05
N ALA A 13 -11.27 -39.93 20.05
CA ALA A 13 -10.66 -38.96 20.97
C ALA A 13 -9.46 -38.20 20.35
N VAL A 14 -8.76 -38.81 19.39
CA VAL A 14 -7.64 -38.18 18.68
C VAL A 14 -8.14 -37.17 17.63
N GLY A 15 -9.30 -37.42 17.02
CA GLY A 15 -9.92 -36.51 16.05
C GLY A 15 -10.37 -35.17 16.66
N CYS A 16 -10.95 -35.18 17.86
CA CYS A 16 -11.39 -33.94 18.52
C CYS A 16 -10.23 -33.07 19.04
N ILE A 17 -9.10 -33.68 19.42
CA ILE A 17 -7.91 -32.91 19.87
C ILE A 17 -7.20 -32.25 18.68
N MET A 18 -7.19 -32.87 17.49
CA MET A 18 -6.61 -32.24 16.29
C MET A 18 -7.48 -31.09 15.73
N ALA A 19 -8.80 -31.23 15.73
CA ALA A 19 -9.71 -30.16 15.31
C ALA A 19 -9.71 -28.96 16.29
N ALA A 20 -9.56 -29.22 17.61
CA ALA A 20 -9.42 -28.14 18.58
C ALA A 20 -8.06 -27.41 18.44
N ARG A 21 -6.97 -28.13 18.09
CA ARG A 21 -5.66 -27.50 17.84
C ARG A 21 -5.63 -26.65 16.58
N SER A 22 -6.31 -27.04 15.50
CA SER A 22 -6.36 -26.25 14.25
C SER A 22 -7.17 -24.96 14.41
N THR A 23 -8.12 -24.91 15.35
CA THR A 23 -8.98 -23.73 15.55
C THR A 23 -8.36 -22.74 16.53
N VAL A 24 -7.50 -23.18 17.46
CA VAL A 24 -6.83 -22.32 18.45
C VAL A 24 -5.54 -21.67 17.90
N GLN A 25 -4.90 -22.24 16.87
CA GLN A 25 -3.78 -21.58 16.17
C GLN A 25 -4.21 -20.40 15.28
N ARG A 26 -5.51 -20.19 15.04
CA ARG A 26 -6.03 -19.08 14.22
C ARG A 26 -6.23 -17.76 14.96
N ARG A 27 -5.76 -17.60 16.20
CA ARG A 27 -6.03 -16.38 16.99
C ARG A 27 -4.83 -15.60 17.51
N TYR A 28 -3.57 -15.98 17.25
CA TYR A 28 -2.43 -15.20 17.78
C TYR A 28 -1.15 -15.21 16.94
N THR A 29 -1.28 -15.12 15.62
CA THR A 29 -0.20 -14.59 14.78
C THR A 29 -0.85 -13.66 13.76
N GLY A 30 -0.65 -12.35 13.91
CA GLY A 30 -0.89 -11.37 12.85
C GLY A 30 0.11 -11.53 11.71
N SER A 31 0.30 -12.77 11.24
CA SER A 31 0.83 -13.04 9.93
C SER A 31 -0.29 -12.65 8.98
N TYR A 32 -0.12 -11.53 8.29
CA TYR A 32 -0.82 -11.34 7.03
C TYR A 32 -0.75 -12.66 6.23
N ASN A 33 -1.83 -13.05 5.58
CA ASN A 33 -1.78 -14.15 4.62
C ASN A 33 -0.81 -13.73 3.52
N MET A 34 0.41 -14.24 3.68
CA MET A 34 1.59 -13.99 2.89
C MET A 34 1.60 -15.02 1.75
N ASP A 35 0.51 -15.09 0.98
CA ASP A 35 0.59 -15.65 -0.37
C ASP A 35 1.60 -14.80 -1.15
N PRO A 36 2.34 -15.35 -2.13
CA PRO A 36 3.21 -14.53 -2.98
C PRO A 36 2.35 -13.46 -3.67
N ARG A 37 2.36 -12.24 -3.11
CA ARG A 37 1.34 -11.21 -3.39
C ARG A 37 1.59 -10.45 -4.68
N ILE A 38 2.78 -10.58 -5.26
CA ILE A 38 2.88 -10.37 -6.70
C ILE A 38 2.21 -11.61 -7.29
N GLY A 39 0.90 -11.51 -7.52
CA GLY A 39 0.28 -12.33 -8.53
C GLY A 39 1.12 -12.08 -9.77
N ALA A 40 2.02 -13.02 -10.09
CA ALA A 40 2.62 -13.06 -11.40
C ALA A 40 1.41 -13.14 -12.31
N GLY A 41 0.97 -12.00 -12.84
CA GLY A 41 -0.15 -11.95 -13.78
C GLY A 41 0.12 -13.03 -14.80
N GLU A 42 -0.92 -13.73 -15.26
CA GLU A 42 -0.78 -15.01 -15.96
C GLU A 42 0.48 -15.05 -16.82
N PRO A 43 1.40 -16.00 -16.56
CA PRO A 43 2.71 -16.01 -17.21
C PRO A 43 2.49 -15.86 -18.70
N THR A 44 3.16 -14.87 -19.28
CA THR A 44 2.95 -14.52 -20.69
C THR A 44 3.40 -15.72 -21.49
N THR A 45 2.45 -16.44 -22.07
CA THR A 45 2.72 -17.54 -22.98
C THR A 45 2.86 -16.94 -24.37
N MET A 46 4.00 -17.21 -25.02
CA MET A 46 4.29 -16.71 -26.36
C MET A 46 4.31 -17.89 -27.32
N THR A 47 3.81 -17.69 -28.52
CA THR A 47 4.01 -18.65 -29.62
C THR A 47 5.49 -18.69 -30.03
N GLU A 48 5.94 -19.77 -30.69
CA GLU A 48 7.35 -19.88 -31.11
C GLU A 48 7.79 -18.72 -32.02
N ASP A 49 6.89 -18.24 -32.88
CA ASP A 49 7.13 -17.08 -33.76
C ASP A 49 7.25 -15.78 -32.94
N GLU A 50 6.35 -15.55 -31.98
CA GLU A 50 6.42 -14.39 -31.07
C GLU A 50 7.70 -14.40 -30.22
N LYS A 51 8.16 -15.58 -29.77
CA LYS A 51 9.43 -15.72 -29.05
C LYS A 51 10.60 -15.31 -29.92
N ALA A 52 10.63 -15.74 -31.18
CA ALA A 52 11.69 -15.38 -32.12
C ALA A 52 11.69 -13.88 -32.44
N GLU A 53 10.53 -13.30 -32.73
CA GLU A 53 10.39 -11.86 -33.01
C GLU A 53 10.78 -11.00 -31.79
N TRP A 54 10.33 -11.38 -30.60
CA TRP A 54 10.70 -10.68 -29.36
C TRP A 54 12.21 -10.72 -29.13
N LEU A 55 12.81 -11.90 -29.30
CA LEU A 55 14.24 -12.10 -29.09
C LEU A 55 15.07 -11.30 -30.12
N GLU A 56 14.68 -11.31 -31.40
CA GLU A 56 15.36 -10.53 -32.44
C GLU A 56 15.27 -9.02 -32.16
N LYS A 57 14.06 -8.53 -31.87
CA LYS A 57 13.82 -7.12 -31.54
C LYS A 57 14.66 -6.68 -30.36
N LYS A 58 14.61 -7.43 -29.25
CA LYS A 58 15.36 -7.08 -28.04
C LYS A 58 16.86 -7.23 -28.21
N THR A 59 17.32 -8.26 -28.93
CA THR A 59 18.75 -8.42 -29.22
C THR A 59 19.28 -7.22 -30.01
N ALA A 60 18.51 -6.72 -30.98
CA ALA A 60 18.87 -5.51 -31.73
C ALA A 60 18.90 -4.25 -30.84
N GLU A 61 17.90 -4.06 -29.96
CA GLU A 61 17.89 -2.96 -28.98
C GLU A 61 19.13 -2.99 -28.06
N LEU A 62 19.50 -4.17 -27.56
CA LEU A 62 20.65 -4.35 -26.67
C LEU A 62 21.99 -4.22 -27.42
N GLU A 63 22.06 -4.62 -28.69
CA GLU A 63 23.25 -4.49 -29.53
C GLU A 63 23.54 -3.01 -29.86
N GLU A 64 22.49 -2.19 -30.06
CA GLU A 64 22.62 -0.74 -30.22
C GLU A 64 23.21 -0.08 -28.95
N LEU A 65 22.78 -0.52 -27.77
CA LEU A 65 23.23 0.03 -26.48
C LEU A 65 24.61 -0.46 -26.05
N MET A 66 24.97 -1.71 -26.37
CA MET A 66 26.26 -2.30 -26.04
C MET A 66 26.99 -2.80 -27.30
N PRO A 67 27.38 -1.89 -28.20
CA PRO A 67 28.16 -2.27 -29.37
C PRO A 67 29.46 -2.91 -28.89
N MET A 68 29.87 -3.97 -29.59
CA MET A 68 31.11 -4.66 -29.31
C MET A 68 31.86 -4.84 -30.60
N THR A 69 33.09 -4.35 -30.61
CA THR A 69 34.01 -4.60 -31.72
C THR A 69 34.52 -6.04 -31.69
N ASP A 70 34.92 -6.57 -32.83
CA ASP A 70 35.50 -7.92 -32.91
C ASP A 70 36.74 -8.07 -32.01
N ILE A 71 37.51 -6.99 -31.84
CA ILE A 71 38.70 -6.95 -30.99
C ILE A 71 38.31 -7.10 -29.52
N GLU A 72 37.33 -6.32 -29.04
CA GLU A 72 36.84 -6.43 -27.66
C GLU A 72 36.25 -7.82 -27.39
N PHE A 73 35.57 -8.41 -28.38
CA PHE A 73 35.06 -9.77 -28.28
C PHE A 73 36.20 -10.79 -28.11
N GLU A 74 37.25 -10.70 -28.93
CA GLU A 74 38.42 -11.58 -28.84
C GLU A 74 39.17 -11.43 -27.51
N ASP A 75 39.34 -10.19 -27.04
CA ASP A 75 39.97 -9.87 -25.75
C ASP A 75 39.17 -10.46 -24.60
N MET A 76 37.85 -10.27 -24.61
CA MET A 76 36.94 -10.83 -23.61
C MET A 76 36.99 -12.37 -23.60
N VAL A 77 36.94 -13.02 -24.77
CA VAL A 77 37.06 -14.48 -24.88
C VAL A 77 38.42 -14.97 -24.36
N SER A 78 39.49 -14.21 -24.62
CA SER A 78 40.84 -14.52 -24.14
C SER A 78 40.95 -14.38 -22.63
N GLU A 79 40.40 -13.31 -22.06
CA GLU A 79 40.35 -13.10 -20.61
C GLU A 79 39.58 -14.22 -19.92
N GLN A 80 38.43 -14.63 -20.47
CA GLN A 80 37.65 -15.73 -19.89
C GLN A 80 38.32 -17.08 -20.03
N THR A 81 38.96 -17.33 -21.17
CA THR A 81 39.78 -18.54 -21.35
C THR A 81 40.86 -18.58 -20.28
N TRP A 82 41.51 -17.44 -20.02
CA TRP A 82 42.48 -17.30 -18.95
C TRP A 82 41.86 -17.53 -17.57
N GLN A 83 40.68 -16.96 -17.28
CA GLN A 83 39.96 -17.16 -16.01
C GLN A 83 39.58 -18.64 -15.79
N TRP A 84 39.11 -19.36 -16.81
CA TRP A 84 38.80 -20.80 -16.70
C TRP A 84 40.04 -21.67 -16.54
N ALA A 85 41.14 -21.25 -17.16
CA ALA A 85 42.45 -21.87 -17.01
C ALA A 85 43.12 -21.49 -15.67
N ARG A 86 42.59 -20.52 -14.91
CA ARG A 86 43.24 -19.99 -13.72
C ARG A 86 43.36 -21.04 -12.62
N HIS A 87 44.61 -21.33 -12.29
CA HIS A 87 45.06 -21.96 -11.05
C HIS A 87 46.03 -21.02 -10.34
N LEU A 88 46.21 -21.16 -9.03
CA LEU A 88 47.33 -20.52 -8.33
C LEU A 88 48.70 -21.01 -8.85
N LEU A 89 48.76 -22.12 -9.61
CA LEU A 89 49.96 -22.63 -10.29
C LEU A 89 49.63 -23.33 -11.64
N PRO A 90 50.28 -22.97 -12.77
CA PRO A 90 49.95 -23.41 -14.14
C PRO A 90 50.22 -24.90 -14.48
N PHE A 91 50.77 -25.71 -13.56
CA PHE A 91 51.20 -27.09 -13.86
C PHE A 91 50.36 -28.21 -13.22
N GLN A 92 49.37 -27.89 -12.40
CA GLN A 92 48.68 -28.92 -11.60
C GLN A 92 47.43 -29.54 -12.25
N ASN A 93 46.84 -28.95 -13.31
CA ASN A 93 45.59 -29.49 -13.86
C ASN A 93 45.42 -29.27 -15.37
N ARG A 94 46.13 -30.08 -16.17
CA ARG A 94 46.05 -30.11 -17.65
C ARG A 94 44.61 -30.20 -18.17
N ARG A 95 43.74 -30.96 -17.49
CA ARG A 95 42.32 -31.12 -17.87
C ARG A 95 41.55 -29.81 -17.86
N ARG A 96 41.86 -28.86 -16.97
CA ARG A 96 41.19 -27.54 -16.97
C ARG A 96 41.60 -26.69 -18.16
N HIS A 97 42.88 -26.68 -18.52
CA HIS A 97 43.34 -25.99 -19.73
C HIS A 97 42.68 -26.57 -20.98
N GLU A 98 42.60 -27.90 -21.09
CA GLU A 98 41.91 -28.57 -22.20
C GLU A 98 40.42 -28.18 -22.27
N ILE A 99 39.75 -28.07 -21.11
CA ILE A 99 38.35 -27.60 -21.03
C ILE A 99 38.24 -26.12 -21.40
N ALA A 100 39.15 -25.26 -20.94
CA ALA A 100 39.15 -23.83 -21.27
C ALA A 100 39.37 -23.61 -22.78
N GLU A 101 40.33 -24.32 -23.37
CA GLU A 101 40.57 -24.29 -24.82
C GLU A 101 39.40 -24.87 -25.62
N PHE A 102 38.76 -25.94 -25.12
CA PHE A 102 37.55 -26.47 -25.72
C PHE A 102 36.43 -25.41 -25.73
N LYS A 103 36.17 -24.76 -24.60
CA LYS A 103 35.20 -23.66 -24.49
C LYS A 103 35.53 -22.52 -25.44
N ARG A 104 36.79 -22.07 -25.49
CA ARG A 104 37.27 -21.04 -26.42
C ARG A 104 36.97 -21.43 -27.86
N ARG A 105 37.30 -22.66 -28.28
CA ARG A 105 37.04 -23.14 -29.64
C ARG A 105 35.55 -23.21 -29.95
N CYS A 106 34.71 -23.58 -29.00
CA CYS A 106 33.26 -23.55 -29.18
C CYS A 106 32.76 -22.12 -29.42
N ILE A 107 33.27 -21.14 -28.66
CA ILE A 107 32.90 -19.73 -28.82
C ILE A 107 33.32 -19.19 -30.19
N LEU A 108 34.59 -19.42 -30.56
CA LEU A 108 35.13 -18.93 -31.83
C LEU A 108 34.51 -19.61 -33.07
N LYS A 109 33.89 -20.78 -32.92
CA LYS A 109 33.13 -21.43 -34.01
C LYS A 109 31.80 -20.75 -34.30
N GLN A 110 31.23 -20.04 -33.33
CA GLN A 110 29.91 -19.41 -33.43
C GLN A 110 29.93 -18.00 -32.81
N PRO A 111 30.81 -17.09 -33.29
CA PRO A 111 31.05 -15.81 -32.62
C PRO A 111 29.76 -14.98 -32.53
N GLU A 112 28.96 -14.95 -33.59
CA GLU A 112 27.69 -14.20 -33.64
C GLU A 112 26.68 -14.68 -32.60
N LEU A 113 26.56 -15.99 -32.39
CA LEU A 113 25.68 -16.55 -31.36
C LEU A 113 26.10 -16.08 -29.95
N PHE A 114 27.41 -16.11 -29.67
CA PHE A 114 27.94 -15.70 -28.37
C PHE A 114 27.90 -14.18 -28.16
N LYS A 115 28.07 -13.38 -29.22
CA LYS A 115 27.84 -11.93 -29.19
C LYS A 115 26.40 -11.62 -28.79
N LYS A 116 25.42 -12.33 -29.37
CA LYS A 116 24.00 -12.19 -29.01
C LYS A 116 23.71 -12.67 -27.58
N LEU A 117 24.18 -13.87 -27.20
CA LEU A 117 23.95 -14.45 -25.86
C LEU A 117 24.55 -13.62 -24.73
N ARG A 118 25.66 -12.91 -24.97
CA ARG A 118 26.28 -12.01 -23.98
C ARG A 118 25.29 -10.96 -23.47
N LEU A 119 24.44 -10.45 -24.35
CA LEU A 119 23.51 -9.36 -24.04
C LEU A 119 22.50 -9.76 -22.96
N TRP A 120 22.27 -11.07 -22.78
CA TRP A 120 21.18 -11.62 -21.99
C TRP A 120 21.58 -12.20 -20.63
N HIS A 121 22.88 -12.34 -20.30
CA HIS A 121 23.31 -12.65 -18.93
C HIS A 121 24.83 -12.43 -18.72
N PRO A 122 25.28 -11.86 -17.59
CA PRO A 122 26.69 -11.93 -17.18
C PRO A 122 27.22 -13.37 -16.95
N LEU A 123 26.34 -14.38 -16.77
CA LEU A 123 26.73 -15.79 -16.62
C LEU A 123 27.01 -16.49 -17.95
N ALA A 124 26.43 -16.01 -19.05
CA ALA A 124 26.55 -16.61 -20.37
C ALA A 124 28.02 -16.79 -20.78
N LEU A 125 28.77 -15.73 -20.54
CA LEU A 125 30.19 -15.73 -20.77
C LEU A 125 30.95 -16.41 -19.63
N LYS A 126 30.63 -16.22 -18.35
CA LYS A 126 31.38 -16.88 -17.26
C LYS A 126 31.32 -18.41 -17.32
N TYR A 127 30.21 -18.97 -17.79
CA TYR A 127 29.99 -20.41 -17.92
C TYR A 127 29.22 -20.74 -19.21
N PRO A 128 29.88 -20.76 -20.39
CA PRO A 128 29.22 -21.02 -21.67
C PRO A 128 28.61 -22.44 -21.74
N THR A 129 29.15 -23.38 -20.94
CA THR A 129 28.60 -24.73 -20.75
C THR A 129 27.40 -24.79 -19.81
N VAL A 130 27.10 -23.71 -19.09
CA VAL A 130 25.95 -23.58 -18.17
C VAL A 130 24.79 -22.82 -18.84
N ILE A 131 25.00 -22.07 -19.92
CA ILE A 131 23.88 -21.65 -20.80
C ILE A 131 23.13 -22.88 -21.32
N ARG A 132 23.84 -24.00 -21.56
CA ARG A 132 23.20 -25.31 -21.79
C ARG A 132 22.32 -25.80 -20.64
N ARG A 133 22.39 -25.22 -19.44
CA ARG A 133 21.72 -25.71 -18.23
C ARG A 133 20.55 -24.84 -17.77
N PHE A 134 20.29 -23.71 -18.41
CA PHE A 134 19.15 -22.85 -18.07
C PHE A 134 17.91 -23.26 -18.83
N ASP A 135 17.50 -24.51 -18.62
CA ASP A 135 16.17 -25.00 -18.97
C ASP A 135 15.58 -25.73 -17.76
N ASN A 136 14.34 -25.41 -17.44
CA ASN A 136 13.77 -25.53 -16.10
C ASN A 136 13.59 -27.01 -15.64
N LEU A 137 13.83 -27.26 -14.34
CA LEU A 137 13.36 -28.43 -13.55
C LEU A 137 14.04 -29.80 -13.78
N GLY A 138 15.17 -29.88 -14.48
CA GLY A 138 16.02 -31.07 -14.51
C GLY A 138 17.14 -31.05 -13.44
N PRO A 139 17.68 -32.21 -13.01
CA PRO A 139 18.90 -32.22 -12.20
C PRO A 139 19.99 -31.43 -12.92
N SER A 140 20.72 -30.60 -12.15
CA SER A 140 21.74 -29.60 -12.55
C SER A 140 22.88 -30.07 -13.47
N ASP A 141 22.80 -31.30 -13.95
CA ASP A 141 23.84 -32.12 -14.55
C ASP A 141 23.50 -32.54 -15.99
N ILE A 142 22.29 -32.23 -16.50
CA ILE A 142 21.88 -32.55 -17.87
C ILE A 142 21.87 -31.27 -18.71
N GLU A 143 22.92 -31.10 -19.49
CA GLU A 143 23.04 -30.07 -20.52
C GLU A 143 21.90 -30.22 -21.55
N ASN A 144 20.98 -29.26 -21.62
CA ASN A 144 20.12 -29.09 -22.78
C ASN A 144 21.03 -28.87 -24.00
N ARG A 145 20.89 -29.76 -24.99
CA ARG A 145 21.77 -29.81 -26.16
C ARG A 145 21.57 -28.61 -27.10
N ASP A 146 20.41 -27.97 -27.02
CA ASP A 146 19.89 -27.13 -28.10
C ASP A 146 20.18 -25.63 -27.93
N LEU A 147 20.81 -25.21 -26.81
CA LEU A 147 21.32 -23.83 -26.61
C LEU A 147 20.25 -22.75 -26.83
N MET A 148 19.01 -22.98 -26.41
CA MET A 148 17.92 -22.03 -26.58
C MET A 148 17.83 -21.08 -25.37
N ILE A 149 17.54 -19.81 -25.65
CA ILE A 149 17.24 -18.81 -24.62
C ILE A 149 15.76 -18.98 -24.25
N ASP A 150 15.45 -19.09 -22.96
CA ASP A 150 14.07 -19.07 -22.49
C ASP A 150 13.52 -17.63 -22.53
N VAL A 151 12.91 -17.30 -23.65
CA VAL A 151 12.33 -15.98 -23.93
C VAL A 151 11.17 -15.67 -22.99
N GLU A 152 10.35 -16.66 -22.63
CA GLU A 152 9.19 -16.46 -21.77
C GLU A 152 9.63 -16.13 -20.35
N MET A 153 10.63 -16.83 -19.82
CA MET A 153 11.18 -16.53 -18.51
C MET A 153 11.74 -15.10 -18.45
N LEU A 154 12.49 -14.66 -19.47
CA LEU A 154 13.03 -13.31 -19.52
C LEU A 154 11.93 -12.25 -19.62
N ALA A 155 10.96 -12.40 -20.51
CA ALA A 155 9.86 -11.47 -20.66
C ALA A 155 9.02 -11.37 -19.37
N ASN A 156 8.77 -12.49 -18.71
CA ASN A 156 8.06 -12.51 -17.42
C ASN A 156 8.91 -11.90 -16.31
N THR A 157 10.23 -12.11 -16.32
CA THR A 157 11.14 -11.50 -15.33
C THR A 157 11.23 -9.99 -15.51
N GLU A 158 11.33 -9.47 -16.74
CA GLU A 158 11.27 -8.02 -17.00
C GLU A 158 9.93 -7.43 -16.53
N LYS A 159 8.81 -8.12 -16.81
CA LYS A 159 7.47 -7.71 -16.39
C LYS A 159 7.32 -7.69 -14.86
N ILE A 160 7.85 -8.68 -14.17
CA ILE A 160 7.82 -8.78 -12.69
C ILE A 160 8.77 -7.77 -12.06
N ALA A 161 9.94 -7.53 -12.66
CA ALA A 161 10.92 -6.59 -12.14
C ALA A 161 10.46 -5.13 -12.25
N GLY A 162 9.59 -4.82 -13.23
CA GLY A 162 9.07 -3.46 -13.44
C GLY A 162 10.05 -2.53 -14.17
N PHE A 163 11.24 -3.02 -14.51
CA PHE A 163 12.21 -2.31 -15.34
C PHE A 163 12.73 -3.25 -16.43
N THR A 164 13.03 -2.69 -17.60
CA THR A 164 13.54 -3.48 -18.72
C THR A 164 15.06 -3.56 -18.69
N TYR A 165 15.66 -4.54 -19.37
CA TYR A 165 17.12 -4.57 -19.57
C TYR A 165 17.64 -3.30 -20.26
N ARG A 166 16.81 -2.67 -21.09
CA ARG A 166 17.11 -1.40 -21.74
C ARG A 166 17.27 -0.28 -20.71
N ASP A 167 16.30 -0.14 -19.79
CA ASP A 167 16.34 0.84 -18.70
C ASP A 167 17.64 0.67 -17.89
N PHE A 168 17.97 -0.57 -17.51
CA PHE A 168 19.20 -0.89 -16.79
C PHE A 168 20.46 -0.50 -17.56
N LEU A 169 20.51 -0.77 -18.87
CA LEU A 169 21.66 -0.41 -19.70
C LEU A 169 21.77 1.09 -19.92
N GLU A 170 20.67 1.80 -20.17
CA GLU A 170 20.67 3.26 -20.30
C GLU A 170 21.14 3.94 -19.00
N GLU A 171 20.73 3.41 -17.84
CA GLU A 171 21.18 3.90 -16.54
C GLU A 171 22.66 3.59 -16.23
N THR A 172 23.13 2.39 -16.60
CA THR A 172 24.52 1.97 -16.36
C THR A 172 25.50 2.48 -17.43
N ALA A 173 25.01 2.86 -18.61
CA ALA A 173 25.80 3.35 -19.72
C ALA A 173 26.52 4.66 -19.35
N GLY A 174 27.85 4.59 -19.33
CA GLY A 174 28.72 5.73 -19.07
C GLY A 174 29.01 6.00 -17.59
N ASN A 175 28.66 5.08 -16.67
CA ASN A 175 28.89 5.21 -15.23
C ASN A 175 28.40 6.55 -14.67
N LYS A 176 27.35 7.14 -15.26
CA LYS A 176 26.79 8.42 -14.85
C LYS A 176 25.82 8.22 -13.68
N PHE A 177 26.22 7.43 -12.70
CA PHE A 177 25.56 7.37 -11.41
C PHE A 177 25.84 8.69 -10.71
N SER A 178 25.08 9.73 -11.02
CA SER A 178 25.03 10.90 -10.17
C SER A 178 24.46 10.41 -8.85
N LYS A 179 25.34 10.32 -7.85
CA LYS A 179 24.99 9.92 -6.48
C LYS A 179 23.88 10.79 -5.88
N GLU A 180 23.64 11.95 -6.49
CA GLU A 180 22.60 12.93 -6.18
C GLU A 180 21.23 12.61 -6.81
N ALA A 181 21.16 11.82 -7.88
CA ALA A 181 19.90 11.39 -8.47
C ALA A 181 19.34 10.14 -7.77
N TRP A 182 20.21 9.25 -7.29
CA TRP A 182 19.82 8.02 -6.61
C TRP A 182 19.63 8.26 -5.10
N VAL A 183 18.61 9.03 -4.75
CA VAL A 183 18.20 9.20 -3.36
C VAL A 183 17.04 8.25 -3.10
N ALA A 184 17.30 7.22 -2.29
CA ALA A 184 16.23 6.34 -1.84
C ALA A 184 15.21 7.17 -1.03
N PRO A 185 13.91 7.00 -1.28
CA PRO A 185 12.89 7.76 -0.56
C PRO A 185 12.92 7.40 0.92
N GLU A 186 12.80 8.41 1.76
CA GLU A 186 12.71 8.28 3.21
C GLU A 186 11.25 8.25 3.67
N VAL A 187 11.04 7.76 4.90
CA VAL A 187 9.70 7.75 5.50
C VAL A 187 9.22 9.19 5.69
N GLY A 188 8.04 9.50 5.14
CA GLY A 188 7.46 10.84 5.10
C GLY A 188 7.59 11.55 3.75
N ASP A 189 8.42 11.05 2.84
CA ASP A 189 8.56 11.65 1.52
C ASP A 189 7.31 11.42 0.66
N THR A 190 6.93 12.44 -0.11
CA THR A 190 5.87 12.33 -1.13
C THR A 190 6.49 11.84 -2.43
N VAL A 191 5.99 10.71 -2.93
CA VAL A 191 6.51 10.01 -4.10
C VAL A 191 5.42 9.84 -5.15
N THR A 192 5.81 9.89 -6.43
CA THR A 192 4.94 9.55 -7.55
C THR A 192 5.09 8.09 -7.92
N GLY A 193 4.00 7.42 -8.28
CA GLY A 193 4.07 6.03 -8.74
C GLY A 193 2.94 5.66 -9.69
N THR A 194 3.10 4.54 -10.39
CA THR A 194 2.10 4.00 -11.32
C THR A 194 1.54 2.69 -10.76
N ILE A 195 0.21 2.55 -10.75
CA ILE A 195 -0.44 1.33 -10.27
C ILE A 195 -0.24 0.22 -11.29
N MET A 196 0.46 -0.84 -10.91
CA MET A 196 0.75 -1.98 -11.80
C MET A 196 -0.24 -3.12 -11.60
N TYR A 197 -0.77 -3.28 -10.39
CA TYR A 197 -1.70 -4.36 -10.06
C TYR A 197 -2.63 -3.97 -8.92
N LEU A 198 -3.88 -4.45 -8.99
CA LEU A 198 -4.90 -4.29 -7.96
C LEU A 198 -5.28 -5.68 -7.44
N GLY A 199 -5.17 -5.88 -6.13
CA GLY A 199 -5.59 -7.09 -5.44
C GLY A 199 -6.61 -6.80 -4.33
N GLU A 200 -7.06 -7.85 -3.64
CA GLU A 200 -8.02 -7.72 -2.52
C GLU A 200 -7.42 -6.96 -1.33
N ASP A 201 -6.14 -7.21 -1.02
CA ASP A 201 -5.44 -6.64 0.14
C ASP A 201 -4.79 -5.26 -0.13
N GLY A 202 -4.82 -4.78 -1.38
CA GLY A 202 -4.17 -3.52 -1.76
C GLY A 202 -3.82 -3.40 -3.24
N ALA A 203 -3.12 -2.34 -3.58
CA ALA A 203 -2.50 -2.14 -4.89
C ALA A 203 -0.98 -2.29 -4.82
N PHE A 204 -0.37 -2.67 -5.94
CA PHE A 204 1.07 -2.60 -6.15
C PHE A 204 1.39 -1.43 -7.05
N VAL A 205 2.36 -0.65 -6.62
CA VAL A 205 2.72 0.63 -7.23
C VAL A 205 4.20 0.57 -7.58
N GLU A 206 4.52 0.83 -8.85
CA GLU A 206 5.88 1.12 -9.29
C GLU A 206 6.16 2.57 -8.96
N LEU A 207 7.02 2.81 -7.97
CA LEU A 207 7.46 4.14 -7.57
C LEU A 207 8.47 4.69 -8.57
N ASP A 208 8.27 5.93 -8.97
CA ASP A 208 9.21 6.74 -9.76
C ASP A 208 9.80 7.81 -8.84
N CYS A 209 10.88 7.44 -8.13
CA CYS A 209 11.55 8.30 -7.15
C CYS A 209 12.88 8.80 -7.70
N GLY A 210 12.85 9.87 -8.51
CA GLY A 210 14.06 10.59 -8.92
C GLY A 210 15.06 9.76 -9.74
N GLY A 211 14.59 8.71 -10.42
CA GLY A 211 15.44 7.77 -11.17
C GLY A 211 15.70 6.43 -10.46
N VAL A 212 15.14 6.21 -9.27
CA VAL A 212 15.06 4.87 -8.66
C VAL A 212 13.66 4.33 -8.86
N LYS A 213 13.54 3.30 -9.71
CA LYS A 213 12.34 2.48 -9.81
C LYS A 213 12.31 1.49 -8.65
N SER A 214 11.24 1.52 -7.86
CA SER A 214 11.07 0.58 -6.75
C SER A 214 9.63 0.12 -6.60
N TRP A 215 9.44 -1.01 -5.93
CA TRP A 215 8.12 -1.56 -5.67
C TRP A 215 7.58 -1.06 -4.33
N ALA A 216 6.34 -0.61 -4.35
CA ALA A 216 5.58 -0.27 -3.17
C ALA A 216 4.25 -1.01 -3.12
N GLN A 217 3.82 -1.31 -1.91
CA GLN A 217 2.47 -1.77 -1.62
C GLN A 217 1.65 -0.58 -1.11
N LEU A 218 0.45 -0.41 -1.65
CA LEU A 218 -0.59 0.48 -1.13
C LEU A 218 -1.69 -0.40 -0.50
N PRO A 219 -1.64 -0.66 0.82
CA PRO A 219 -2.65 -1.45 1.50
C PRO A 219 -4.04 -0.81 1.41
N THR A 220 -5.10 -1.62 1.35
CA THR A 220 -6.50 -1.13 1.30
C THR A 220 -6.81 -0.12 2.41
N ARG A 221 -6.28 -0.34 3.62
CA ARG A 221 -6.47 0.56 4.78
C ARG A 221 -5.78 1.93 4.67
N LEU A 222 -4.82 2.08 3.75
CA LEU A 222 -4.06 3.32 3.50
C LEU A 222 -4.40 3.95 2.15
N ALA A 223 -5.30 3.33 1.38
CA ALA A 223 -5.71 3.82 0.07
C ALA A 223 -6.76 4.94 0.16
N SER A 224 -7.54 4.99 1.23
CA SER A 224 -8.48 6.09 1.51
C SER A 224 -8.62 6.30 3.01
N LEU A 225 -8.97 7.52 3.42
CA LEU A 225 -9.43 7.79 4.77
C LEU A 225 -10.74 7.08 5.12
N LYS A 226 -11.59 6.80 4.12
CA LYS A 226 -12.85 6.10 4.33
C LYS A 226 -12.61 4.59 4.44
N PRO A 227 -13.42 3.89 5.25
CA PRO A 227 -13.43 2.44 5.22
C PRO A 227 -13.95 1.98 3.85
N ILE A 228 -13.04 1.42 3.05
CA ILE A 228 -13.32 0.82 1.75
C ILE A 228 -13.19 -0.70 1.85
N ALA A 229 -13.99 -1.44 1.07
CA ALA A 229 -13.87 -2.90 1.02
C ALA A 229 -12.74 -3.34 0.08
N SER A 230 -12.47 -2.57 -0.98
CA SER A 230 -11.43 -2.84 -1.95
C SER A 230 -10.86 -1.55 -2.54
N VAL A 231 -9.61 -1.59 -3.02
CA VAL A 231 -8.95 -0.40 -3.60
C VAL A 231 -9.63 0.10 -4.87
N SER A 232 -10.36 -0.77 -5.57
CA SER A 232 -11.15 -0.41 -6.76
C SER A 232 -12.27 0.60 -6.47
N GLU A 233 -12.67 0.79 -5.21
CA GLU A 233 -13.68 1.78 -4.81
C GLU A 233 -13.15 3.22 -4.82
N VAL A 234 -11.82 3.42 -4.87
CA VAL A 234 -11.16 4.74 -4.83
C VAL A 234 -10.93 5.30 -6.25
N ASP A 235 -11.65 4.80 -7.24
CA ASP A 235 -11.46 5.15 -8.67
C ASP A 235 -10.01 4.98 -9.17
N LEU A 236 -9.29 4.02 -8.57
CA LEU A 236 -7.93 3.67 -8.96
C LEU A 236 -7.94 2.57 -10.02
N GLU A 237 -7.38 2.88 -11.19
CA GLU A 237 -7.24 1.95 -12.31
C GLU A 237 -5.79 1.48 -12.48
N VAL A 238 -5.61 0.28 -13.05
CA VAL A 238 -4.28 -0.20 -13.44
C VAL A 238 -3.71 0.72 -14.53
N GLY A 239 -2.50 1.25 -14.29
CA GLY A 239 -1.83 2.24 -15.13
C GLY A 239 -2.05 3.69 -14.68
N ALA A 240 -2.91 3.94 -13.67
CA ALA A 240 -3.08 5.28 -13.12
C ALA A 240 -1.81 5.74 -12.38
N LYS A 241 -1.48 7.02 -12.55
CA LYS A 241 -0.42 7.69 -11.78
C LYS A 241 -0.99 8.25 -10.49
N ILE A 242 -0.31 7.98 -9.38
CA ILE A 242 -0.69 8.44 -8.04
C ILE A 242 0.46 9.19 -7.39
N GLU A 243 0.12 10.13 -6.51
CA GLU A 243 1.04 10.74 -5.55
C GLU A 243 0.71 10.15 -4.17
N ALA A 244 1.69 9.59 -3.48
CA ALA A 244 1.50 8.93 -2.18
C ALA A 244 2.67 9.22 -1.23
N VAL A 245 2.45 9.10 0.08
CA VAL A 245 3.50 9.30 1.09
C VAL A 245 4.07 7.96 1.52
N VAL A 246 5.40 7.86 1.63
CA VAL A 246 6.07 6.66 2.14
C VAL A 246 5.87 6.57 3.66
N VAL A 247 5.21 5.51 4.13
CA VAL A 247 4.91 5.28 5.56
C VAL A 247 5.92 4.33 6.19
N GLU A 248 6.32 3.29 5.47
CA GLU A 248 7.22 2.28 5.98
C GLU A 248 8.19 1.85 4.88
N LYS A 249 9.43 1.58 5.28
CA LYS A 249 10.49 1.09 4.41
C LYS A 249 11.03 -0.22 4.95
N ASP A 250 11.82 -0.91 4.13
CA ASP A 250 12.55 -2.11 4.55
C ASP A 250 11.67 -3.31 4.93
N LEU A 251 10.43 -3.37 4.41
CA LEU A 251 9.56 -4.52 4.58
C LEU A 251 9.99 -5.66 3.68
N THR A 252 10.06 -6.86 4.27
CA THR A 252 10.34 -8.08 3.53
C THR A 252 9.23 -8.34 2.51
N SER A 253 9.58 -8.22 1.24
CA SER A 253 8.67 -8.57 0.15
C SER A 253 8.81 -10.06 -0.14
N LEU A 254 7.69 -10.74 -0.34
CA LEU A 254 7.68 -12.13 -0.81
C LEU A 254 7.56 -12.17 -2.33
N VAL A 255 8.47 -11.46 -3.01
CA VAL A 255 8.66 -11.64 -4.44
C VAL A 255 9.10 -13.08 -4.65
N LEU A 256 8.36 -13.83 -5.47
CA LEU A 256 8.72 -15.19 -5.86
C LEU A 256 10.12 -15.19 -6.48
N GLY A 257 11.09 -15.76 -5.78
CA GLY A 257 12.46 -15.92 -6.25
C GLY A 257 13.52 -15.06 -5.57
N ASP A 258 13.13 -14.06 -4.77
CA ASP A 258 14.08 -13.25 -4.00
C ASP A 258 13.63 -13.04 -2.54
N PRO A 259 14.14 -13.87 -1.59
CA PRO A 259 13.80 -13.72 -0.17
C PRO A 259 14.45 -12.49 0.49
N THR A 260 15.32 -11.77 -0.24
CA THR A 260 15.94 -10.53 0.20
C THR A 260 15.29 -9.29 -0.40
N ALA A 261 14.23 -9.47 -1.22
CA ALA A 261 13.50 -8.36 -1.79
C ALA A 261 12.85 -7.51 -0.69
N VAL A 262 12.96 -6.20 -0.88
CA VAL A 262 12.48 -5.19 0.04
C VAL A 262 11.43 -4.37 -0.67
N GLN A 263 10.35 -4.01 0.03
CA GLN A 263 9.28 -3.17 -0.51
C GLN A 263 8.98 -1.99 0.41
N TYR A 264 8.46 -0.92 -0.20
CA TYR A 264 7.92 0.24 0.51
C TYR A 264 6.43 0.05 0.81
N ILE A 265 5.93 0.69 1.86
CA ILE A 265 4.49 0.94 2.03
C ILE A 265 4.22 2.41 1.78
N VAL A 266 3.28 2.68 0.90
CA VAL A 266 2.80 4.03 0.62
C VAL A 266 1.36 4.22 1.10
N SER A 267 1.00 5.48 1.34
CA SER A 267 -0.32 5.89 1.84
C SER A 267 -0.84 7.08 1.02
N LEU A 268 -2.05 6.92 0.49
CA LEU A 268 -2.84 8.02 -0.05
C LEU A 268 -3.60 8.73 1.07
N SER A 269 -4.02 7.97 2.09
CA SER A 269 -4.79 8.51 3.21
C SER A 269 -4.04 9.62 3.94
N ASN A 270 -2.70 9.60 3.98
CA ASN A 270 -1.92 10.67 4.64
C ASN A 270 -2.04 12.02 3.90
N ILE A 271 -2.03 12.01 2.57
CA ILE A 271 -2.20 13.22 1.75
C ILE A 271 -3.62 13.76 1.90
N GLU A 272 -4.60 12.86 1.85
CA GLU A 272 -6.00 13.22 2.12
C GLU A 272 -6.14 13.80 3.54
N LEU A 273 -5.46 13.21 4.53
CA LEU A 273 -5.48 13.68 5.92
C LEU A 273 -4.90 15.09 6.03
N ASP A 274 -3.81 15.41 5.33
CA ASP A 274 -3.28 16.79 5.21
C ASP A 274 -4.28 17.74 4.58
N ALA A 275 -4.89 17.35 3.46
CA ALA A 275 -5.88 18.18 2.77
C ALA A 275 -7.11 18.46 3.65
N VAL A 276 -7.64 17.45 4.34
CA VAL A 276 -8.84 17.59 5.18
C VAL A 276 -8.55 18.41 6.44
N TRP A 277 -7.39 18.20 7.08
CA TRP A 277 -7.03 19.00 8.25
C TRP A 277 -6.85 20.48 7.93
N ASN A 278 -6.28 20.80 6.78
CA ASN A 278 -6.24 22.17 6.28
C ASN A 278 -7.66 22.76 6.10
N LYS A 279 -8.65 21.97 5.66
CA LYS A 279 -10.06 22.43 5.60
C LYS A 279 -10.65 22.68 6.98
N VAL A 280 -10.37 21.80 7.95
CA VAL A 280 -10.82 21.96 9.33
C VAL A 280 -10.27 23.24 9.95
N GLU A 281 -8.97 23.52 9.78
CA GLU A 281 -8.33 24.73 10.28
C GLU A 281 -8.92 26.01 9.65
N ARG A 282 -9.13 26.01 8.32
CA ARG A 282 -9.76 27.16 7.62
C ARG A 282 -11.22 27.38 8.05
N THR A 283 -11.96 26.30 8.28
CA THR A 283 -13.34 26.37 8.78
C THR A 283 -13.37 26.97 10.19
N MET A 284 -12.43 26.57 11.07
CA MET A 284 -12.31 27.12 12.42
C MET A 284 -11.85 28.59 12.43
N ALA A 285 -11.03 28.98 11.47
CA ALA A 285 -10.61 30.37 11.27
C ALA A 285 -11.74 31.27 10.75
N GLY A 286 -12.83 30.69 10.24
CA GLY A 286 -13.97 31.43 9.69
C GLY A 286 -13.65 32.10 8.34
N GLU A 287 -12.76 31.51 7.55
CA GLU A 287 -12.45 32.01 6.21
C GLU A 287 -13.68 31.98 5.29
N GLU A 288 -13.89 33.03 4.50
CA GLU A 288 -15.01 33.11 3.55
C GLU A 288 -14.96 31.96 2.53
N GLY A 289 -16.06 31.20 2.43
CA GLY A 289 -16.19 30.06 1.52
C GLY A 289 -16.08 28.68 2.16
N TYR A 290 -15.84 28.59 3.48
CA TYR A 290 -15.90 27.33 4.24
C TYR A 290 -17.15 27.28 5.11
N ASP A 291 -18.02 26.31 4.86
CA ASP A 291 -19.24 26.15 5.65
C ASP A 291 -18.92 25.55 7.03
N PRO A 292 -19.40 26.15 8.13
CA PRO A 292 -19.20 25.62 9.48
C PRO A 292 -20.07 24.38 9.77
N LEU A 293 -20.91 23.98 8.81
CA LEU A 293 -21.83 22.86 8.91
C LEU A 293 -21.28 21.67 8.12
N TRP A 294 -21.01 20.58 8.83
CA TRP A 294 -20.43 19.36 8.27
C TRP A 294 -21.48 18.25 8.32
N GLN A 295 -21.54 17.44 7.26
CA GLN A 295 -22.30 16.19 7.28
C GLN A 295 -21.43 15.07 7.86
N VAL A 296 -21.96 14.39 8.86
CA VAL A 296 -21.29 13.26 9.52
C VAL A 296 -22.21 12.06 9.62
N GLN A 297 -21.67 10.87 9.43
CA GLN A 297 -22.38 9.61 9.64
C GLN A 297 -22.06 9.08 11.03
N VAL A 298 -23.08 8.67 11.80
CA VAL A 298 -22.87 8.06 13.12
C VAL A 298 -22.39 6.61 12.95
N LEU A 299 -21.16 6.32 13.40
CA LEU A 299 -20.59 4.97 13.36
C LEU A 299 -21.04 4.13 14.56
N GLN A 300 -20.97 4.69 15.76
CA GLN A 300 -21.25 3.97 17.00
C GLN A 300 -21.78 4.91 18.09
N MET A 301 -22.70 4.40 18.91
CA MET A 301 -23.15 5.06 20.14
C MET A 301 -22.43 4.47 21.35
N ALA A 302 -21.96 5.33 22.24
CA ALA A 302 -21.33 4.98 23.51
C ALA A 302 -21.94 5.78 24.67
N ASN A 303 -21.64 5.38 25.91
CA ASN A 303 -22.17 6.07 27.11
C ASN A 303 -21.71 7.53 27.22
N TRP A 304 -20.59 7.88 26.58
CA TRP A 304 -19.98 9.21 26.62
C TRP A 304 -20.29 10.05 25.37
N GLY A 305 -20.94 9.49 24.35
CA GLY A 305 -21.28 10.24 23.13
C GLY A 305 -21.50 9.34 21.91
N ALA A 306 -21.53 9.96 20.74
CA ALA A 306 -21.57 9.29 19.45
C ALA A 306 -20.21 9.42 18.76
N GLN A 307 -19.65 8.32 18.28
CA GLN A 307 -18.54 8.33 17.35
C GLN A 307 -19.10 8.56 15.95
N VAL A 308 -18.58 9.56 15.25
CA VAL A 308 -19.06 9.97 13.93
C VAL A 308 -17.90 10.05 12.94
N MET A 309 -18.21 9.87 11.66
CA MET A 309 -17.27 9.98 10.56
C MET A 309 -17.74 11.05 9.59
N THR A 310 -16.86 11.96 9.19
CA THR A 310 -17.18 12.97 8.18
C THR A 310 -17.34 12.34 6.79
N GLU A 311 -17.97 13.07 5.87
CA GLU A 311 -17.98 12.70 4.45
C GLU A 311 -16.57 12.58 3.83
N GLU A 312 -15.52 13.03 4.51
CA GLU A 312 -14.13 12.93 4.05
C GLU A 312 -13.35 11.82 4.79
N GLY A 313 -14.01 11.05 5.67
CA GLY A 313 -13.41 9.92 6.38
C GLY A 313 -12.74 10.26 7.71
N LEU A 314 -12.81 11.51 8.19
CA LEU A 314 -12.28 11.85 9.52
C LEU A 314 -13.19 11.33 10.63
N ILE A 315 -12.57 10.71 11.63
CA ILE A 315 -13.25 10.26 12.83
C ILE A 315 -13.28 11.41 13.84
N GLY A 316 -14.47 11.71 14.35
CA GLY A 316 -14.65 12.59 15.48
C GLY A 316 -15.73 12.09 16.41
N MET A 317 -16.11 12.93 17.37
CA MET A 317 -17.13 12.55 18.34
C MET A 317 -18.11 13.68 18.68
N ILE A 318 -19.33 13.30 19.07
CA ILE A 318 -20.36 14.21 19.58
C ILE A 318 -20.63 13.86 21.04
N PRO A 319 -20.33 14.74 22.01
CA PRO A 319 -20.58 14.46 23.43
C PRO A 319 -22.07 14.26 23.71
N VAL A 320 -22.42 13.48 24.74
CA VAL A 320 -23.83 13.27 25.14
C VAL A 320 -24.57 14.60 25.33
N ARG A 321 -23.89 15.61 25.91
CA ARG A 321 -24.46 16.95 26.15
C ARG A 321 -24.83 17.67 24.85
N ASP A 322 -24.11 17.38 23.77
CA ASP A 322 -24.27 18.01 22.46
C ASP A 322 -25.13 17.20 21.49
N LEU A 323 -25.53 15.98 21.85
CA LEU A 323 -26.50 15.17 21.09
C LEU A 323 -27.95 15.67 21.24
N GLY A 324 -28.25 16.45 22.29
CA GLY A 324 -29.60 16.95 22.57
C GLY A 324 -30.59 15.81 22.84
N ASP A 325 -31.77 15.86 22.21
CA ASP A 325 -32.85 14.89 22.40
C ASP A 325 -32.51 13.48 21.88
N LYS A 326 -31.45 13.36 21.09
CA LYS A 326 -30.98 12.10 20.49
C LYS A 326 -29.97 11.35 21.36
N ALA A 327 -29.69 11.86 22.56
CA ALA A 327 -28.77 11.24 23.51
C ALA A 327 -29.26 9.83 23.90
N GLY A 328 -28.47 8.81 23.56
CA GLY A 328 -28.74 7.41 23.93
C GLY A 328 -29.72 6.68 23.03
N ASP A 329 -30.18 7.26 21.91
CA ASP A 329 -31.01 6.55 20.94
C ASP A 329 -30.15 5.63 20.07
N PRO A 330 -30.30 4.28 20.16
CA PRO A 330 -29.53 3.35 19.33
C PRO A 330 -29.95 3.40 17.86
N GLY A 331 -31.14 3.92 17.53
CA GLY A 331 -31.61 4.09 16.16
C GLY A 331 -30.82 5.12 15.35
N MET A 332 -29.94 5.88 16.01
CA MET A 332 -29.07 6.87 15.40
C MET A 332 -27.86 6.29 14.68
N VAL A 333 -27.48 5.04 14.96
CA VAL A 333 -26.32 4.40 14.30
C VAL A 333 -26.60 4.25 12.80
N GLY A 334 -25.71 4.83 11.99
CA GLY A 334 -25.82 4.89 10.52
C GLY A 334 -26.53 6.13 9.99
N ALA A 335 -27.13 6.97 10.85
CA ALA A 335 -27.79 8.20 10.41
C ALA A 335 -26.78 9.30 10.04
N ASN A 336 -27.12 10.09 9.01
CA ASN A 336 -26.37 11.28 8.62
C ASN A 336 -26.89 12.49 9.41
N LEU A 337 -25.98 13.24 10.04
CA LEU A 337 -26.28 14.42 10.84
C LEU A 337 -25.48 15.61 10.35
N THR A 338 -26.13 16.77 10.36
CA THR A 338 -25.46 18.04 10.16
C THR A 338 -24.98 18.56 11.51
N VAL A 339 -23.68 18.75 11.66
CA VAL A 339 -23.02 19.14 12.91
C VAL A 339 -22.10 20.33 12.69
N SER A 340 -21.82 21.09 13.75
CA SER A 340 -20.79 22.12 13.75
C SER A 340 -19.57 21.66 14.55
N ILE A 341 -18.38 22.06 14.11
CA ILE A 341 -17.15 21.80 14.87
C ILE A 341 -17.18 22.59 16.17
N LEU A 342 -16.98 21.91 17.31
CA LEU A 342 -16.96 22.50 18.65
C LEU A 342 -15.53 22.78 19.10
N SER A 343 -14.65 21.79 18.97
CA SER A 343 -13.24 21.91 19.32
C SER A 343 -12.38 20.97 18.47
N VAL A 344 -11.11 21.35 18.32
CA VAL A 344 -10.11 20.64 17.53
C VAL A 344 -8.84 20.51 18.37
N THR A 345 -8.31 19.30 18.46
CA THR A 345 -7.09 18.92 19.20
C THR A 345 -6.08 18.33 18.22
N PRO A 346 -5.21 19.17 17.61
CA PRO A 346 -4.33 18.73 16.52
C PRO A 346 -3.29 17.70 16.96
N GLU A 347 -2.98 17.63 18.26
CA GLU A 347 -2.05 16.63 18.83
C GLU A 347 -2.51 15.18 18.57
N ASN A 348 -3.82 14.95 18.45
CA ASN A 348 -4.40 13.62 18.26
C ASN A 348 -4.70 13.29 16.80
N ARG A 349 -4.21 14.11 15.87
CA ARG A 349 -4.45 14.00 14.43
C ARG A 349 -4.17 12.62 13.83
N GLU A 350 -3.13 11.94 14.32
CA GLU A 350 -2.69 10.63 13.84
C GLU A 350 -3.38 9.46 14.57
N ASN A 351 -4.21 9.74 15.58
CA ASN A 351 -4.86 8.70 16.37
C ASN A 351 -6.05 8.09 15.61
N THR A 352 -5.81 6.95 14.98
CA THR A 352 -6.81 6.21 14.20
C THR A 352 -7.77 5.38 15.07
N ASN A 353 -7.48 5.14 16.35
CA ASN A 353 -8.29 4.31 17.23
C ASN A 353 -8.52 4.96 18.61
N PRO A 354 -9.25 6.09 18.66
CA PRO A 354 -9.54 6.79 19.90
C PRO A 354 -10.45 5.95 20.82
N GLN A 355 -10.06 5.77 22.09
CA GLN A 355 -10.85 5.01 23.07
C GLN A 355 -11.60 5.91 24.04
N MET A 356 -11.06 7.09 24.33
CA MET A 356 -11.63 8.09 25.23
C MET A 356 -12.03 9.35 24.49
N VAL A 357 -12.90 10.15 25.12
CA VAL A 357 -13.34 11.47 24.61
C VAL A 357 -12.15 12.38 24.30
N SER A 358 -11.12 12.37 25.15
CA SER A 358 -9.91 13.16 24.98
C SER A 358 -9.04 12.75 23.79
N ASP A 359 -9.20 11.52 23.31
CA ASP A 359 -8.35 10.95 22.26
C ASP A 359 -8.81 11.35 20.86
N TYR A 360 -10.06 11.83 20.73
CA TYR A 360 -10.60 12.32 19.48
C TYR A 360 -9.94 13.65 19.12
N ALA A 361 -9.55 13.77 17.85
CA ALA A 361 -8.94 14.99 17.33
C ALA A 361 -9.99 16.08 17.02
N ILE A 362 -11.25 15.69 16.78
CA ILE A 362 -12.34 16.61 16.47
C ILE A 362 -13.56 16.28 17.33
N THR A 363 -14.08 17.30 18.00
CA THR A 363 -15.36 17.24 18.72
C THR A 363 -16.39 18.08 17.99
N PHE A 364 -17.56 17.50 17.76
CA PHE A 364 -18.67 18.12 17.05
C PHE A 364 -19.84 18.40 18.00
N SER A 365 -20.68 19.38 17.65
CA SER A 365 -21.91 19.70 18.37
C SER A 365 -23.13 19.68 17.44
N TYR A 366 -24.09 18.81 17.73
CA TYR A 366 -25.37 18.74 17.02
C TYR A 366 -26.39 19.75 17.60
N ALA A 367 -26.39 19.91 18.93
CA ALA A 367 -27.25 20.86 19.64
C ALA A 367 -27.03 22.31 19.17
N SER A 368 -25.78 22.69 18.86
CA SER A 368 -25.47 24.03 18.35
C SER A 368 -26.12 24.30 16.99
N VAL A 369 -26.12 23.32 16.09
CA VAL A 369 -26.80 23.42 14.79
C VAL A 369 -28.31 23.49 14.97
N MET A 370 -28.89 22.64 15.82
CA MET A 370 -30.33 22.66 16.09
C MET A 370 -30.79 24.00 16.69
N LYS A 371 -29.97 24.62 17.56
CA LYS A 371 -30.23 25.96 18.09
C LYS A 371 -30.21 27.02 16.99
N LYS A 372 -29.26 26.96 16.05
CA LYS A 372 -29.21 27.88 14.89
C LYS A 372 -30.44 27.71 13.99
N VAL A 373 -30.80 26.48 13.66
CA VAL A 373 -32.00 26.17 12.85
C VAL A 373 -33.29 26.60 13.56
N LEU A 374 -33.35 26.44 14.89
CA LEU A 374 -34.49 26.91 15.66
C LEU A 374 -34.55 28.45 15.67
N ALA A 375 -33.41 29.11 15.84
CA ALA A 375 -33.33 30.58 15.83
C ALA A 375 -33.74 31.17 14.47
N GLU A 376 -33.35 30.54 13.35
CA GLU A 376 -33.78 30.95 12.01
C GLU A 376 -35.29 30.81 11.78
N LYS A 377 -35.95 29.86 12.47
CA LYS A 377 -37.39 29.65 12.36
C LYS A 377 -38.22 30.58 13.24
N ILE A 378 -37.61 31.20 14.25
CA ILE A 378 -38.30 32.11 15.17
C ILE A 378 -38.21 33.52 14.59
N ASN A 379 -39.33 34.02 14.06
CA ASN A 379 -39.44 35.42 13.68
C ASN A 379 -39.75 36.28 14.91
N GLU A 380 -39.28 37.53 14.93
CA GLU A 380 -39.63 38.51 15.95
C GLU A 380 -41.16 38.70 15.99
N GLY A 381 -41.80 38.24 17.07
CA GLY A 381 -43.26 38.34 17.28
C GLY A 381 -44.02 37.01 17.28
N ASP A 382 -43.39 35.88 16.96
CA ASP A 382 -44.04 34.58 17.13
C ASP A 382 -44.13 34.23 18.63
N ALA A 383 -45.37 34.14 19.14
CA ALA A 383 -45.63 33.59 20.47
C ALA A 383 -45.31 32.10 20.42
N ALA A 384 -44.22 31.69 21.05
CA ALA A 384 -43.83 30.28 21.20
C ALA A 384 -44.87 29.53 22.06
N LEU A 385 -46.01 29.18 21.45
CA LEU A 385 -47.08 28.36 22.00
C LEU A 385 -46.56 26.92 22.16
N GLY A 386 -45.80 26.69 23.24
CA GLY A 386 -45.28 25.37 23.61
C GLY A 386 -43.88 25.36 24.21
N ALA A 387 -43.13 26.47 24.17
CA ALA A 387 -41.82 26.54 24.82
C ALA A 387 -41.99 26.88 26.31
N SER A 388 -41.92 25.88 27.20
CA SER A 388 -41.76 26.15 28.63
C SER A 388 -40.36 26.71 28.86
N VAL A 389 -40.25 28.02 29.00
CA VAL A 389 -39.03 28.68 29.48
C VAL A 389 -38.85 28.28 30.95
N LEU A 390 -38.01 27.28 31.22
CA LEU A 390 -37.58 26.93 32.57
C LEU A 390 -36.55 27.97 33.02
N LEU A 391 -37.04 29.06 33.61
CA LEU A 391 -36.24 29.99 34.40
C LEU A 391 -35.69 29.23 35.61
N PHE A 392 -34.41 28.81 35.56
CA PHE A 392 -33.67 28.36 36.73
C PHE A 392 -33.32 29.59 37.59
N GLY A 393 -34.30 30.07 38.35
CA GLY A 393 -34.15 31.26 39.17
C GLY A 393 -35.38 31.56 40.03
N SER A 394 -35.44 30.90 41.19
CA SER A 394 -36.34 31.15 42.32
C SER A 394 -37.84 30.87 42.14
N LEU A 395 -38.45 30.35 43.21
CA LEU A 395 -39.86 30.00 43.33
C LEU A 395 -40.80 31.09 42.77
N ALA A 396 -41.62 30.71 41.80
CA ALA A 396 -42.91 31.37 41.58
C ALA A 396 -43.98 30.31 41.36
N THR A 397 -44.90 30.24 42.31
CA THR A 397 -46.11 29.43 42.29
C THR A 397 -47.01 29.79 41.11
N ALA A 398 -47.52 28.76 40.43
CA ALA A 398 -48.44 28.86 39.31
C ALA A 398 -49.78 29.50 39.69
N THR A 399 -50.15 30.58 39.00
CA THR A 399 -51.54 30.92 38.65
C THR A 399 -51.56 31.75 37.36
N ASP A 400 -52.38 31.28 36.41
CA ASP A 400 -52.85 31.85 35.14
C ASP A 400 -51.98 31.86 33.87
N PRO A 401 -52.58 31.53 32.70
CA PRO A 401 -51.95 31.56 31.38
C PRO A 401 -52.01 32.98 30.80
N ALA A 402 -51.15 33.87 31.27
CA ALA A 402 -50.90 35.13 30.59
C ALA A 402 -49.77 34.94 29.56
N ALA A 403 -50.03 35.36 28.32
CA ALA A 403 -49.07 35.36 27.23
C ALA A 403 -47.74 36.00 27.66
N VAL A 404 -46.68 35.20 27.67
CA VAL A 404 -45.31 35.70 27.89
C VAL A 404 -44.85 36.29 26.56
N ILE A 405 -44.82 37.62 26.49
CA ILE A 405 -44.15 38.34 25.40
C ILE A 405 -42.65 38.27 25.71
N VAL A 406 -41.91 37.52 24.89
CA VAL A 406 -40.45 37.43 24.99
C VAL A 406 -39.87 38.68 24.35
N ASP A 407 -39.64 39.72 25.16
CA ASP A 407 -39.14 41.03 24.69
C ASP A 407 -37.62 41.04 24.46
N ARG A 408 -36.91 39.98 24.90
CA ARG A 408 -35.47 39.83 24.68
C ARG A 408 -35.05 38.37 24.82
N VAL A 409 -34.51 37.79 23.74
CA VAL A 409 -33.75 36.54 23.81
C VAL A 409 -32.29 36.92 24.05
N ASP A 410 -31.89 36.97 25.32
CA ASP A 410 -30.47 37.13 25.66
C ASP A 410 -29.75 35.79 25.40
N LEU A 411 -29.19 35.66 24.20
CA LEU A 411 -28.18 34.64 23.90
C LEU A 411 -26.89 35.04 24.62
N GLN A 412 -26.66 34.48 25.81
CA GLN A 412 -25.36 34.62 26.46
C GLN A 412 -24.32 33.83 25.65
N PHE A 413 -23.50 34.55 24.89
CA PHE A 413 -22.26 34.04 24.33
C PHE A 413 -21.25 33.94 25.48
N GLY A 414 -20.76 32.73 25.76
CA GLY A 414 -19.67 32.54 26.69
C GLY A 414 -18.42 33.23 26.16
N GLU A 415 -17.87 34.17 26.93
CA GLU A 415 -16.56 34.77 26.67
C GLU A 415 -15.49 33.67 26.70
N PHE A 416 -14.80 33.49 25.58
CA PHE A 416 -13.59 32.68 25.50
C PHE A 416 -12.44 33.44 26.17
N HIS A 417 -11.98 32.96 27.33
CA HIS A 417 -10.65 33.32 27.81
C HIS A 417 -9.61 32.58 26.96
N ALA A 418 -8.89 33.32 26.12
CA ALA A 418 -7.63 32.86 25.55
C ALA A 418 -6.62 32.68 26.69
N ALA A 419 -6.17 31.43 26.91
CA ALA A 419 -5.01 31.15 27.73
C ALA A 419 -3.75 31.44 26.90
N ALA A 420 -2.88 32.30 27.44
CA ALA A 420 -1.51 32.49 26.98
C ALA A 420 -0.55 31.61 27.80
#